data_AF-A0A1I7UIB0-F1
#
_entry.id   AF-A0A1I7UIB0-F1
#
_cell.length_a   1.000
_cell.length_b   1.000
_cell.length_c   1.000
_cell.angle_alpha   90.00
_cell.angle_beta   90.00
_cell.angle_gamma   90.00
#
_symmetry.space_group_name_H-M   'P 1'
#
loop_
_entity.id
_entity.type
_entity.pdbx_description
1 polymer ?
#
loop_
_entity_poly.entity_id
_entity_poly.type
_entity_poly.pdbx_seq_one_letter_code
_entity_poly.pdbx_strand_id
1 'polypeptide(L)'
;MSSSSSPPAAKKARKEEEEPEEEEELPEEEEAEPEETDEGADLRPEKPKLEKIIGIHQDEKKVKHFLCKFQDGTIDSRTNQQMIRW
;
A
#
# COMPACT_ATOMS: atom_id res chain seq x y z
N MET A 1 5.83 -1.00 51.04
CA MET A 1 7.29 -0.99 50.83
C MET A 1 7.53 -0.87 49.34
N SER A 2 8.25 0.19 48.93
CA SER A 2 8.93 0.45 47.63
C SER A 2 8.10 0.26 46.33
N SER A 3 7.71 1.31 45.57
CA SER A 3 8.52 2.24 44.73
C SER A 3 9.33 1.45 43.67
N SER A 4 9.49 1.80 42.39
CA SER A 4 9.28 2.96 41.51
C SER A 4 9.61 2.45 40.08
N SER A 5 8.80 2.65 39.03
CA SER A 5 8.81 3.77 38.06
C SER A 5 10.17 4.18 37.44
N SER A 6 10.17 4.20 36.09
CA SER A 6 10.96 5.02 35.14
C SER A 6 12.08 4.35 34.32
N PRO A 7 11.93 4.27 32.97
CA PRO A 7 13.03 4.32 32.02
C PRO A 7 13.35 5.79 31.68
N PRO A 8 14.63 6.21 31.69
CA PRO A 8 15.11 7.00 30.56
C PRO A 8 16.62 6.88 30.32
N ALA A 9 17.03 6.60 29.09
CA ALA A 9 18.33 7.00 28.55
C ALA A 9 18.24 6.84 27.02
N ALA A 10 17.97 7.85 26.20
CA ALA A 10 18.76 9.06 25.93
C ALA A 10 20.20 8.77 25.46
N LYS A 11 20.37 8.50 24.16
CA LYS A 11 21.45 9.01 23.28
C LYS A 11 20.81 9.25 21.91
N LYS A 12 20.45 10.48 21.53
CA LYS A 12 21.25 11.45 20.73
C LYS A 12 22.00 10.76 19.58
N ALA A 13 21.51 10.86 18.34
CA ALA A 13 21.77 11.93 17.36
C ALA A 13 23.20 11.89 16.77
N ARG A 14 23.34 11.62 15.46
CA ARG A 14 24.12 12.43 14.50
C ARG A 14 23.94 11.92 13.05
N LYS A 15 23.95 12.90 12.15
CA LYS A 15 23.79 12.97 10.69
C LYS A 15 25.19 12.96 10.02
N GLU A 16 25.33 12.21 8.94
CA GLU A 16 26.31 12.33 7.84
C GLU A 16 25.79 11.29 6.82
N GLU A 17 25.09 11.62 5.73
CA GLU A 17 25.43 12.53 4.61
C GLU A 17 26.72 12.09 3.91
N GLU A 18 26.56 11.12 3.00
CA GLU A 18 27.48 10.92 1.87
C GLU A 18 26.62 10.41 0.69
N GLU A 19 26.26 11.34 -0.19
CA GLU A 19 25.82 11.05 -1.55
C GLU A 19 27.08 10.77 -2.39
N PRO A 20 27.10 9.69 -3.17
CA PRO A 20 27.72 9.73 -4.48
C PRO A 20 26.62 9.98 -5.50
N GLU A 21 26.55 11.24 -5.97
CA GLU A 21 26.09 11.54 -7.32
C GLU A 21 26.96 10.73 -8.28
N GLU A 22 26.47 9.59 -8.73
CA GLU A 22 27.00 8.89 -9.90
C GLU A 22 26.07 9.22 -11.06
N GLU A 23 26.44 10.27 -11.80
CA GLU A 23 26.06 10.45 -13.20
C GLU A 23 26.53 9.21 -13.97
N GLU A 24 25.63 8.27 -14.23
CA GLU A 24 25.83 7.24 -15.24
C GLU A 24 24.96 7.58 -16.44
N GLU A 25 25.63 7.71 -17.58
CA GLU A 25 25.13 8.19 -18.87
C GLU A 25 23.84 7.48 -19.29
N LEU A 26 22.84 8.25 -19.73
CA LEU A 26 21.68 7.73 -20.44
C LEU A 26 22.17 7.14 -21.78
N PRO A 27 22.08 5.83 -22.05
CA PRO A 27 22.17 5.37 -23.42
C PRO A 27 21.00 5.97 -24.21
N GLU A 28 21.35 6.75 -25.24
CA GLU A 28 20.43 7.31 -26.22
C GLU A 28 19.51 6.21 -26.79
N GLU A 29 18.27 6.60 -27.07
CA GLU A 29 17.21 5.81 -27.70
C GLU A 29 17.73 4.97 -28.88
N GLU A 30 17.71 3.65 -28.72
CA GLU A 30 17.43 2.76 -29.85
C GLU A 30 15.92 2.54 -29.83
N GLU A 31 15.21 3.18 -30.78
CA GLU A 31 13.83 2.89 -31.15
C GLU A 31 13.72 1.41 -31.56
N ALA A 32 13.56 0.52 -30.59
CA ALA A 32 12.89 -0.73 -30.82
C ALA A 32 11.39 -0.43 -30.79
N GLU A 33 10.81 -0.19 -31.96
CA GLU A 33 9.36 -0.30 -32.16
C GLU A 33 8.90 -1.61 -31.48
N PRO A 34 8.03 -1.59 -30.46
CA PRO A 34 7.39 -2.82 -30.06
C PRO A 34 6.45 -3.20 -31.20
N GLU A 35 6.92 -4.10 -32.07
CA GLU A 35 6.06 -4.98 -32.84
C GLU A 35 4.90 -5.46 -31.93
N GLU A 36 3.68 -5.36 -32.44
CA GLU A 36 2.47 -5.92 -31.83
C GLU A 36 2.74 -7.36 -31.34
N THR A 37 2.88 -7.50 -30.03
CA THR A 37 2.62 -8.76 -29.33
C THR A 37 1.46 -8.56 -28.37
N ASP A 38 0.31 -8.23 -28.95
CA ASP A 38 -1.02 -8.15 -28.31
C ASP A 38 -1.58 -9.56 -28.03
N GLU A 39 -0.84 -10.44 -27.35
CA GLU A 39 -1.37 -11.73 -26.86
C GLU A 39 -0.71 -12.17 -25.55
N GLY A 40 -0.50 -11.21 -24.66
CA GLY A 40 -0.25 -11.48 -23.25
C GLY A 40 -1.25 -10.69 -22.43
N ALA A 41 -2.55 -10.94 -22.63
CA ALA A 41 -3.61 -10.34 -21.82
C ALA A 41 -3.16 -10.38 -20.35
N ASP A 42 -2.89 -9.20 -19.78
CA ASP A 42 -2.70 -9.03 -18.34
C ASP A 42 -4.07 -9.31 -17.70
N LEU A 43 -4.46 -10.58 -17.70
CA LEU A 43 -5.64 -11.16 -17.07
C LEU A 43 -5.45 -11.15 -15.55
N ARG A 44 -4.84 -10.08 -15.01
CA ARG A 44 -5.17 -9.66 -13.67
C ARG A 44 -6.66 -9.33 -13.76
N PRO A 45 -7.55 -10.10 -13.11
CA PRO A 45 -8.95 -9.73 -13.08
C PRO A 45 -8.98 -8.26 -12.66
N GLU A 46 -9.56 -7.40 -13.51
CA GLU A 46 -9.63 -5.97 -13.24
C GLU A 46 -10.16 -5.85 -11.83
N LYS A 47 -9.32 -5.37 -10.91
CA LYS A 47 -9.69 -5.34 -9.50
C LYS A 47 -10.95 -4.49 -9.42
N PRO A 48 -12.08 -5.02 -8.90
CA PRO A 48 -13.33 -4.28 -8.91
C PRO A 48 -13.11 -2.94 -8.20
N LYS A 49 -13.39 -1.83 -8.88
CA LYS A 49 -13.15 -0.51 -8.27
C LYS A 49 -14.16 -0.29 -7.15
N LEU A 50 -13.70 0.18 -5.99
CA LEU A 50 -14.61 0.53 -4.90
C LEU A 50 -15.51 1.69 -5.35
N GLU A 51 -16.83 1.52 -5.29
CA GLU A 51 -17.79 2.60 -5.56
C GLU A 51 -18.00 3.43 -4.28
N LYS A 52 -18.35 2.79 -3.17
CA LYS A 52 -18.58 3.46 -1.88
C LYS A 52 -18.62 2.50 -0.70
N ILE A 53 -18.37 3.03 0.51
CA ILE A 53 -18.62 2.33 1.77
C ILE A 53 -20.07 2.58 2.18
N ILE A 54 -20.84 1.51 2.37
CA ILE A 54 -22.27 1.57 2.71
C ILE A 54 -22.54 1.31 4.20
N GLY A 55 -21.56 0.80 4.96
CA GLY A 55 -21.72 0.57 6.38
C GLY A 55 -20.41 0.23 7.09
N ILE A 56 -20.43 0.35 8.41
CA ILE A 56 -19.32 -0.04 9.28
C ILE A 56 -19.91 -0.88 10.41
N HIS A 57 -19.39 -2.08 10.60
CA HIS A 57 -19.76 -2.94 11.73
C HIS A 57 -18.48 -3.34 12.48
N GLN A 58 -18.61 -3.49 13.80
CA GLN A 58 -17.54 -3.99 14.65
C GLN A 58 -17.91 -5.39 15.14
N ASP A 59 -17.00 -6.35 14.98
CA ASP A 59 -17.22 -7.72 15.46
C ASP A 59 -16.94 -7.84 16.97
N GLU A 60 -17.22 -9.03 17.53
CA GLU A 60 -16.98 -9.34 18.94
C GLU A 60 -15.51 -9.20 19.35
N LYS A 61 -14.59 -9.33 18.37
CA LYS A 61 -13.15 -9.15 18.54
C LYS A 61 -12.70 -7.70 18.39
N LYS A 62 -13.65 -6.75 18.33
CA LYS A 62 -13.44 -5.31 18.16
C LYS A 62 -12.80 -4.94 16.82
N VAL A 63 -12.79 -5.83 15.84
CA VAL A 63 -12.30 -5.54 14.49
C VAL A 63 -13.38 -4.79 13.72
N LYS A 64 -12.99 -3.68 13.07
CA LYS A 64 -13.88 -2.90 12.22
C LYS A 64 -13.90 -3.48 10.81
N HIS A 65 -15.10 -3.84 10.38
CA HIS A 65 -15.41 -4.28 9.02
C HIS A 65 -16.20 -3.19 8.31
N PHE A 66 -15.77 -2.86 7.10
CA PHE A 66 -16.40 -1.88 6.22
C PHE A 66 -17.16 -2.65 5.16
N LEU A 67 -18.46 -2.43 5.09
CA LEU A 67 -19.29 -2.97 4.04
C LEU A 67 -19.15 -2.07 2.81
N CYS A 68 -18.58 -2.62 1.75
CA CYS A 68 -18.16 -1.92 0.55
C CYS A 68 -19.02 -2.34 -0.63
N LYS A 69 -19.55 -1.37 -1.39
CA LYS A 69 -20.15 -1.58 -2.70
C LYS A 69 -19.10 -1.26 -3.76
N PHE A 70 -18.90 -2.17 -4.69
CA PHE A 70 -17.99 -2.04 -5.81
C PHE A 70 -18.76 -1.61 -7.07
N GLN A 71 -18.03 -1.05 -8.05
CA GLN A 71 -18.61 -0.55 -9.30
C GLN A 71 -19.24 -1.65 -10.16
N ASP A 72 -18.82 -2.90 -9.97
CA ASP A 72 -19.43 -4.09 -10.58
C ASP A 72 -20.76 -4.49 -9.91
N GLY A 73 -21.17 -3.80 -8.83
CA GLY A 73 -22.36 -4.11 -8.06
C GLY A 73 -22.15 -5.11 -6.92
N THR A 74 -20.95 -5.68 -6.79
CA THR A 74 -20.61 -6.60 -5.71
C THR A 74 -20.63 -5.88 -4.36
N ILE A 75 -21.08 -6.57 -3.31
CA ILE A 75 -20.99 -6.11 -1.92
C ILE A 75 -20.06 -7.05 -1.16
N ASP A 76 -18.99 -6.50 -0.59
CA ASP A 76 -18.01 -7.25 0.18
C ASP A 76 -17.77 -6.58 1.53
N SER A 77 -17.39 -7.35 2.54
CA SER A 77 -17.03 -6.86 3.87
C SER A 77 -15.52 -6.92 4.03
N ARG A 78 -14.89 -5.76 4.17
CA ARG A 78 -13.42 -5.68 4.27
C ARG A 78 -12.98 -4.98 5.53
N THR A 79 -11.93 -5.50 6.14
CA THR A 79 -11.26 -4.83 7.26
C THR A 79 -10.45 -3.64 6.76
N ASN A 80 -10.11 -2.72 7.68
CA ASN A 80 -9.28 -1.55 7.35
C ASN A 80 -7.96 -1.95 6.64
N GLN A 81 -7.29 -3.01 7.14
CA GLN A 81 -6.04 -3.51 6.55
C GLN A 81 -6.21 -4.01 5.10
N GLN A 82 -7.38 -4.56 4.76
CA GLN A 82 -7.68 -5.02 3.40
C GLN A 82 -8.00 -3.88 2.44
N MET A 83 -8.52 -2.75 2.95
CA MET A 83 -8.80 -1.56 2.12
C MET A 83 -7.55 -0.73 1.80
N ILE A 84 -6.59 -0.62 2.72
CA ILE A 84 -5.35 0.16 2.51
C ILE A 84 -4.45 -0.48 1.43
N ARG A 85 -4.58 -1.79 1.20
CA ARG A 85 -3.74 -2.54 0.26
C ARG A 85 -4.32 -2.60 -1.16
N TRP A 86 -5.39 -1.85 -1.42
CA TRP A 86 -6.11 -1.77 -2.70
C TRP A 86 -6.02 -0.36 -3.27
#